data_AF-A0A2N1VQ86-F1
#
_entry.id   AF-A0A2N1VQ86-F1
#
_cell.length_a   1.000
_cell.length_b   1.000
_cell.length_c   1.000
_cell.angle_alpha   90.00
_cell.angle_beta   90.00
_cell.angle_gamma   90.00
#
_symmetry.space_group_name_H-M   'P 1'
#
loop_
_entity.id
_entity.type
_entity.pdbx_description
1 polymer ?
#
loop_
_entity_poly.entity_id
_entity_poly.type
_entity_poly.pdbx_seq_one_letter_code
_entity_poly.pdbx_strand_id
1 'polypeptide(L)'
;MKIYGNWAFAITAFYITFVVLLVSLVVYVSQDKVDLVVENYYDHDLVFQQQIDKVMRTKALKEQITISSIENKVVLKYPDSLEYPISGSILMFRPDNSKLDVKIPIQPNNEMMQIINTDSFNKGLWKVKVDWTMNDTNYYNEQIIIFN
;
A
#
# COMPACT_ATOMS: atom_id res chain seq x y z
N MET A 1 14.22 56.14 -44.14
CA MET A 1 13.06 55.47 -43.50
C MET A 1 13.32 55.48 -41.99
N LYS A 2 12.69 56.39 -41.25
CA LYS A 2 12.94 56.59 -39.81
C LYS A 2 12.24 55.48 -39.02
N ILE A 3 13.02 54.75 -38.24
CA ILE A 3 12.58 53.55 -37.52
C ILE A 3 11.82 54.00 -36.26
N TYR A 4 10.52 54.27 -36.41
CA TYR A 4 9.56 54.16 -35.29
C TYR A 4 9.36 52.69 -34.85
N GLY A 5 10.02 51.75 -35.54
CA GLY A 5 9.85 50.31 -35.45
C GLY A 5 10.88 49.56 -34.60
N ASN A 6 11.45 50.15 -33.53
CA ASN A 6 12.23 49.37 -32.56
C ASN A 6 11.37 48.92 -31.37
N TRP A 7 10.48 49.77 -30.87
CA TRP A 7 9.68 49.45 -29.68
C TRP A 7 8.53 48.49 -29.97
N ALA A 8 7.72 48.78 -31.00
CA ALA A 8 6.66 47.86 -31.43
C ALA A 8 7.24 46.52 -31.92
N PHE A 9 8.35 46.56 -32.67
CA PHE A 9 9.04 45.35 -33.13
C PHE A 9 9.62 44.54 -31.97
N ALA A 10 10.26 45.18 -30.97
CA ALA A 10 10.77 44.50 -29.78
C ALA A 10 9.66 43.81 -29.00
N ILE A 11 8.50 44.47 -28.84
CA ILE A 11 7.34 43.88 -28.17
C ILE A 11 6.81 42.68 -28.97
N THR A 12 6.64 42.83 -30.29
CA THR A 12 6.19 41.72 -31.15
C THR A 12 7.17 40.54 -31.11
N ALA A 13 8.47 40.80 -31.21
CA ALA A 13 9.51 39.77 -31.13
C ALA A 13 9.53 39.08 -29.76
N PHE A 14 9.34 39.82 -28.67
CA PHE A 14 9.23 39.27 -27.33
C PHE A 14 8.01 38.34 -27.19
N TYR A 15 6.83 38.76 -27.67
CA TYR A 15 5.63 37.93 -27.64
C TYR A 15 5.77 36.66 -28.47
N ILE A 16 6.33 36.75 -29.68
CA ILE A 16 6.57 35.57 -30.52
C ILE A 16 7.52 34.61 -29.80
N THR A 17 8.61 35.12 -29.24
CA THR A 17 9.59 34.31 -28.49
C THR A 17 8.94 33.65 -27.28
N PHE A 18 8.09 34.37 -26.55
CA PHE A 18 7.37 33.85 -25.39
C PHE A 18 6.41 32.72 -25.79
N VAL A 19 5.63 32.89 -26.87
CA VAL A 19 4.73 31.85 -27.37
C VAL A 19 5.52 30.61 -27.82
N VAL A 20 6.63 30.79 -28.52
CA VAL A 20 7.50 29.68 -28.93
C VAL A 20 8.05 28.94 -27.70
N LEU A 21 8.47 29.67 -26.67
CA LEU A 21 8.96 29.09 -25.42
C LEU A 21 7.85 28.28 -24.73
N LEU A 22 6.64 28.84 -24.60
CA LEU A 22 5.50 28.12 -24.04
C LEU A 22 5.17 26.84 -24.81
N VAL A 23 5.06 26.92 -26.14
CA VAL A 23 4.78 25.75 -26.98
C VAL A 23 5.87 24.69 -26.85
N SER A 24 7.15 25.11 -26.83
CA SER A 24 8.27 24.19 -26.65
C SER A 24 8.26 23.50 -25.30
N LEU A 25 7.89 24.22 -24.23
CA LEU A 25 7.73 23.67 -22.88
C LEU A 25 6.59 22.64 -22.85
N VAL A 26 5.43 22.96 -23.45
CA VAL A 26 4.30 22.04 -23.51
C VAL A 26 4.68 20.77 -24.27
N VAL A 27 5.35 20.88 -25.41
CA VAL A 27 5.80 19.71 -26.19
C VAL A 27 6.85 18.90 -25.42
N TYR A 28 7.78 19.56 -24.73
CA TYR A 28 8.79 18.88 -23.91
C TYR A 28 8.13 18.10 -22.76
N VAL A 29 7.25 18.74 -21.99
CA VAL A 29 6.54 18.11 -20.86
C VAL A 29 5.59 17.01 -21.33
N SER A 30 4.97 17.15 -22.50
CA SER A 30 4.05 16.13 -23.04
C SER A 30 4.75 14.89 -23.58
N GLN A 31 6.07 14.93 -23.81
CA GLN A 31 6.84 13.76 -24.24
C GLN A 31 7.26 12.86 -23.09
N ASP A 32 7.33 13.42 -21.87
CA ASP A 32 7.42 12.59 -20.67
C ASP A 32 6.04 11.96 -20.44
N LYS A 33 5.97 10.64 -20.66
CA LYS A 33 4.87 9.82 -20.17
C LYS A 33 4.94 9.82 -18.65
N VAL A 34 4.43 10.87 -18.02
CA VAL A 34 4.04 10.77 -16.64
C VAL A 34 2.82 9.87 -16.65
N ASP A 35 3.01 8.60 -16.30
CA ASP A 35 1.93 7.77 -15.80
C ASP A 35 1.40 8.47 -14.55
N LEU A 36 0.53 9.46 -14.76
CA LEU A 36 -0.28 10.01 -13.71
C LEU A 36 -1.15 8.83 -13.29
N VAL A 37 -0.79 8.21 -12.18
CA VAL A 37 -1.64 7.30 -11.43
C VAL A 37 -2.82 8.13 -10.90
N VAL A 38 -3.72 8.54 -11.81
CA VAL A 38 -4.92 9.35 -11.50
C VAL A 38 -5.99 8.48 -10.83
N GLU A 39 -5.83 7.16 -10.83
CA GLU A 39 -6.87 6.25 -10.39
C GLU A 39 -7.08 6.23 -8.86
N ASN A 40 -6.16 6.74 -8.03
CA ASN A 40 -6.24 6.50 -6.56
C ASN A 40 -6.31 7.74 -5.64
N TYR A 41 -6.27 8.99 -6.13
CA TYR A 41 -6.16 10.14 -5.20
C TYR A 41 -7.43 10.38 -4.35
N TYR A 42 -8.62 10.03 -4.85
CA TYR A 42 -9.88 10.10 -4.08
C TYR A 42 -10.17 8.82 -3.28
N ASP A 43 -9.64 7.68 -3.71
CA ASP A 43 -9.85 6.41 -3.03
C ASP A 43 -9.01 6.28 -1.76
N HIS A 44 -7.97 7.09 -1.60
CA HIS A 44 -7.14 7.08 -0.41
C HIS A 44 -7.95 7.29 0.88
N ASP A 45 -8.78 8.33 0.99
CA ASP A 45 -9.52 8.62 2.22
C ASP A 45 -10.54 7.53 2.58
N LEU A 46 -11.24 6.98 1.59
CA LEU A 46 -12.18 5.88 1.78
C LEU A 46 -11.47 4.59 2.19
N VAL A 47 -10.35 4.27 1.55
CA VAL A 47 -9.52 3.10 1.89
C VAL A 47 -8.93 3.24 3.30
N PHE A 48 -8.48 4.45 3.69
CA PHE A 48 -8.00 4.73 5.03
C PHE A 48 -9.11 4.58 6.07
N GLN A 49 -10.32 5.11 5.82
CA GLN A 49 -11.44 4.96 6.74
C GLN A 49 -11.83 3.49 6.91
N GLN A 50 -11.90 2.72 5.83
CA GLN A 50 -12.16 1.28 5.89
C GLN A 50 -11.10 0.55 6.71
N GLN A 51 -9.82 0.92 6.57
CA GLN A 51 -8.74 0.34 7.36
C GLN A 51 -8.89 0.67 8.85
N ILE A 52 -9.24 1.92 9.20
CA ILE A 52 -9.51 2.33 10.57
C ILE A 52 -10.67 1.52 11.15
N ASP A 53 -11.76 1.38 10.39
CA ASP A 53 -12.94 0.63 10.80
C ASP A 53 -12.60 -0.85 11.06
N LYS A 54 -11.83 -1.49 10.17
CA LYS A 54 -11.34 -2.86 10.37
C LYS A 54 -10.55 -2.99 11.68
N VAL A 55 -9.59 -2.08 11.91
CA VAL A 55 -8.76 -2.08 13.13
C VAL A 55 -9.61 -1.88 14.38
N MET A 56 -10.58 -0.96 14.34
CA MET A 56 -11.47 -0.70 15.47
C MET A 56 -12.37 -1.90 15.79
N ARG A 57 -12.92 -2.57 14.77
CA ARG A 57 -13.69 -3.81 14.95
C ARG A 57 -12.84 -4.91 15.54
N THR A 58 -11.62 -5.10 15.05
CA THR A 58 -10.70 -6.11 15.59
C THR A 58 -10.35 -5.83 17.05
N LYS A 59 -10.11 -4.57 17.42
CA LYS A 59 -9.85 -4.19 18.82
C LYS A 59 -11.05 -4.41 19.75
N ALA A 60 -12.26 -4.37 19.21
CA ALA A 60 -13.49 -4.62 19.98
C ALA A 60 -13.79 -6.13 20.18
N LEU A 61 -13.06 -7.02 19.50
CA LEU A 61 -13.20 -8.47 19.72
C LEU A 61 -12.71 -8.85 21.12
N LYS A 62 -13.45 -9.75 21.78
CA LYS A 62 -13.07 -10.28 23.10
C LYS A 62 -11.74 -11.04 23.06
N GLU A 63 -11.53 -11.81 21.99
CA GLU A 63 -10.31 -12.56 21.75
C GLU A 63 -9.82 -12.26 20.33
N GLN A 64 -8.51 -12.11 20.18
CA GLN A 64 -7.86 -11.69 18.94
C GLN A 64 -6.98 -12.81 18.40
N ILE A 65 -6.76 -12.82 17.08
CA ILE A 65 -5.75 -13.68 16.46
C ILE A 65 -4.39 -13.34 17.08
N THR A 66 -3.76 -14.35 17.66
CA THR A 66 -2.43 -14.21 18.25
C THR A 66 -1.39 -14.55 17.21
N ILE A 67 -0.43 -13.65 17.01
CA ILE A 67 0.68 -13.83 16.07
C ILE A 67 1.97 -13.91 16.87
N SER A 68 2.69 -15.03 16.75
CA SER A 68 3.96 -15.24 17.42
C SER A 68 5.04 -15.74 16.45
N SER A 69 6.29 -15.47 16.80
CA SER A 69 7.46 -16.02 16.11
C SER A 69 8.14 -17.01 17.02
N ILE A 70 8.36 -18.23 16.54
CA ILE A 70 9.04 -19.30 17.26
C ILE A 70 10.10 -19.85 16.32
N GLU A 71 11.38 -19.62 16.66
CA GLU A 71 12.52 -20.01 15.82
C GLU A 71 12.37 -19.49 14.38
N ASN A 72 12.28 -20.39 13.38
CA ASN A 72 12.09 -20.08 11.97
C ASN A 72 10.64 -20.26 11.52
N LYS A 73 9.68 -20.02 12.42
CA LYS A 73 8.26 -20.14 12.13
C LYS A 73 7.49 -18.95 12.67
N VAL A 74 6.52 -18.51 11.89
CA VAL A 74 5.46 -17.61 12.37
C VAL A 74 4.20 -18.45 12.58
N VAL A 75 3.66 -18.36 13.78
CA VAL A 75 2.46 -19.11 14.19
C VAL A 75 1.34 -18.11 14.42
N LEU A 76 0.24 -18.32 13.69
CA LEU A 76 -1.01 -17.62 13.91
C LEU A 76 -1.95 -18.56 14.64
N LYS A 77 -2.44 -18.14 15.80
CA LYS A 77 -3.46 -18.87 16.58
C LYS A 77 -4.78 -18.14 16.49
N TYR A 78 -5.80 -18.82 15.99
CA TYR A 78 -7.16 -18.34 15.88
C TYR A 78 -7.93 -18.76 17.14
N PRO A 79 -8.59 -17.84 17.85
CA PRO A 79 -9.40 -18.18 19.01
C PRO A 79 -10.58 -19.09 18.66
N ASP A 80 -10.91 -20.03 19.54
CA ASP A 80 -12.08 -20.91 19.39
C ASP A 80 -13.41 -20.14 19.54
N SER A 81 -13.36 -18.93 20.12
CA SER A 81 -14.52 -18.05 20.27
C SER A 81 -14.93 -17.35 18.96
N LEU A 82 -14.14 -17.46 17.89
CA LEU A 82 -14.51 -16.92 16.58
C LEU A 82 -15.48 -17.85 15.85
N GLU A 83 -16.36 -17.25 15.05
CA GLU A 83 -17.29 -17.98 14.19
C GLU A 83 -16.60 -18.39 12.88
N TYR A 84 -16.79 -19.63 12.45
CA TYR A 84 -16.19 -20.20 11.24
C TYR A 84 -17.26 -20.43 10.16
N PRO A 85 -16.91 -20.31 8.86
CA PRO A 85 -15.56 -20.17 8.31
C PRO A 85 -15.03 -18.73 8.33
N ILE A 86 -13.73 -18.59 8.56
CA ILE A 86 -12.99 -17.34 8.37
C ILE A 86 -12.29 -17.42 7.02
N SER A 87 -12.31 -16.32 6.26
CA SER A 87 -11.59 -16.20 4.99
C SER A 87 -10.69 -14.97 5.00
N GLY A 88 -9.69 -14.93 4.12
CA GLY A 88 -8.80 -13.79 4.01
C GLY A 88 -7.37 -14.16 3.65
N SER A 89 -6.45 -13.25 3.94
CA SER A 89 -5.04 -13.41 3.61
C SER A 89 -4.09 -12.83 4.66
N ILE A 90 -2.94 -13.47 4.78
CA ILE A 90 -1.81 -13.06 5.58
C ILE A 90 -0.77 -12.51 4.61
N LEU A 91 -0.32 -11.28 4.85
CA LEU A 91 0.77 -10.64 4.13
C LEU A 91 1.97 -10.54 5.07
N MET A 92 3.02 -11.27 4.71
CA MET A 92 4.35 -11.09 5.27
C MET A 92 5.02 -9.92 4.55
N PHE A 93 4.96 -8.75 5.17
CA PHE A 93 5.43 -7.49 4.60
C PHE A 93 6.85 -7.17 5.07
N ARG A 94 7.73 -6.87 4.11
CA ARG A 94 9.12 -6.50 4.34
C ARG A 94 9.31 -4.99 4.10
N PRO A 95 9.49 -4.17 5.16
CA PRO A 95 9.45 -2.72 5.01
C PRO A 95 10.55 -2.08 4.17
N ASP A 96 11.71 -2.73 4.06
CA ASP A 96 12.85 -2.23 3.26
C ASP A 96 12.79 -2.69 1.79
N ASN A 97 12.03 -3.75 1.48
CA ASN A 97 11.97 -4.33 0.15
C ASN A 97 10.67 -5.11 -0.09
N SER A 98 9.68 -4.43 -0.67
CA SER A 98 8.37 -5.03 -1.00
C SER A 98 8.43 -6.18 -2.01
N LYS A 99 9.54 -6.37 -2.75
CA LYS A 99 9.68 -7.53 -3.66
C LYS A 99 9.81 -8.86 -2.90
N LEU A 100 10.08 -8.81 -1.60
CA LEU A 100 10.16 -9.97 -0.72
C LEU A 100 8.83 -10.26 -0.01
N ASP A 101 7.79 -9.48 -0.29
CA ASP A 101 6.48 -9.67 0.33
C ASP A 101 5.85 -11.00 -0.09
N VAL A 102 5.33 -11.74 0.88
CA VAL A 102 4.68 -13.04 0.65
C VAL A 102 3.23 -12.97 1.11
N LYS A 103 2.30 -13.28 0.20
CA LYS A 103 0.86 -13.37 0.50
C LYS A 103 0.42 -14.82 0.60
N ILE A 104 -0.23 -15.17 1.70
CA ILE A 104 -0.62 -16.54 2.06
C ILE A 104 -2.12 -16.53 2.39
N PRO A 105 -2.94 -17.45 1.87
CA PRO A 105 -4.36 -17.53 2.23
C PRO A 105 -4.53 -17.98 3.68
N ILE A 106 -5.59 -17.51 4.35
CA ILE A 106 -5.96 -18.02 5.69
C ILE A 106 -6.54 -19.43 5.54
N GLN A 107 -5.85 -20.39 6.14
CA GLN A 107 -6.17 -21.82 6.14
C GLN A 107 -5.72 -22.42 7.48
N PRO A 108 -6.48 -22.20 8.58
CA PRO A 108 -6.17 -22.82 9.86
C PRO A 108 -6.26 -24.35 9.76
N ASN A 109 -5.36 -25.03 10.47
CA ASN A 109 -5.39 -26.48 10.65
C ASN A 109 -6.49 -26.90 11.65
N ASN A 110 -6.59 -28.20 11.94
CA ASN A 110 -7.56 -28.75 12.89
C ASN A 110 -7.38 -28.22 14.34
N GLU A 111 -6.26 -27.60 14.66
CA GLU A 111 -5.94 -27.02 15.98
C GLU A 111 -6.16 -25.50 16.01
N MET A 112 -6.86 -24.94 15.01
CA MET A 112 -7.06 -23.49 14.84
C MET A 112 -5.74 -22.71 14.81
N MET A 113 -4.72 -23.32 14.18
CA MET A 113 -3.40 -22.72 14.00
C MET A 113 -2.99 -22.71 12.53
N GLN A 114 -2.25 -21.68 12.14
CA GLN A 114 -1.59 -21.63 10.84
C GLN A 114 -0.11 -21.33 11.03
N ILE A 115 0.72 -22.22 10.48
CA ILE A 115 2.18 -22.17 10.63
C ILE A 115 2.77 -21.77 9.28
N ILE A 116 3.55 -20.70 9.29
CA ILE A 116 4.29 -20.21 8.13
C ILE A 116 5.77 -20.50 8.40
N ASN A 117 6.39 -21.29 7.53
CA ASN A 117 7.82 -21.52 7.60
C ASN A 117 8.56 -20.28 7.05
N THR A 118 9.51 -19.76 7.82
CA THR A 118 10.30 -18.57 7.49
C THR A 118 11.78 -18.87 7.23
N ASP A 119 12.16 -20.13 6.98
CA ASP A 119 13.53 -20.54 6.63
C ASP A 119 14.10 -19.79 5.42
N SER A 120 13.24 -19.43 4.46
CA SER A 120 13.63 -18.67 3.26
C SER A 120 13.62 -17.16 3.44
N PHE A 121 13.19 -16.65 4.61
CA PHE A 121 13.02 -15.23 4.85
C PHE A 121 14.34 -14.62 5.31
N ASN A 122 14.65 -13.44 4.78
CA ASN A 122 15.82 -12.68 5.21
C ASN A 122 15.69 -12.25 6.68
N LYS A 123 16.81 -12.23 7.39
CA LYS A 123 16.89 -11.67 8.75
C LYS A 123 16.45 -10.20 8.78
N GLY A 124 16.01 -9.74 9.94
CA GLY A 124 15.58 -8.37 10.19
C GLY A 124 14.08 -8.23 10.45
N LEU A 125 13.57 -7.01 10.26
CA LEU A 125 12.21 -6.65 10.63
C LEU A 125 11.21 -7.06 9.55
N TRP A 126 10.14 -7.72 9.99
CA TRP A 126 8.99 -8.08 9.19
C TRP A 126 7.71 -7.61 9.87
N LYS A 127 6.70 -7.30 9.07
CA LYS A 127 5.34 -7.07 9.56
C LYS A 127 4.44 -8.17 9.07
N VAL A 128 3.73 -8.82 9.98
CA VAL A 128 2.68 -9.78 9.65
C VAL A 128 1.35 -9.03 9.67
N LYS A 129 0.71 -8.93 8.52
CA LYS A 129 -0.59 -8.28 8.36
C LYS A 129 -1.63 -9.34 8.01
N VAL A 130 -2.71 -9.41 8.77
CA VAL A 130 -3.76 -10.39 8.59
C VAL A 130 -5.04 -9.63 8.27
N ASP A 131 -5.49 -9.70 7.03
CA ASP A 131 -6.77 -9.15 6.58
C ASP A 131 -7.75 -10.31 6.44
N TRP A 132 -8.81 -10.29 7.24
CA TRP A 132 -9.71 -11.44 7.36
C TRP A 132 -11.16 -11.01 7.51
N THR A 133 -12.05 -11.91 7.08
CA THR A 133 -13.49 -11.70 7.05
C THR A 133 -14.19 -12.84 7.75
N MET A 134 -15.12 -12.48 8.64
CA MET A 134 -15.99 -13.39 9.37
C MET A 134 -17.42 -12.81 9.28
N ASN A 135 -18.39 -13.60 8.83
CA ASN A 135 -19.79 -13.17 8.63
C ASN A 135 -19.91 -11.83 7.89
N ASP A 136 -19.28 -11.71 6.72
CA ASP A 136 -19.23 -10.50 5.90
C ASP A 136 -18.62 -9.25 6.58
N THR A 137 -18.05 -9.42 7.77
CA THR A 137 -17.40 -8.35 8.53
C THR A 137 -15.89 -8.47 8.39
N ASN A 138 -15.25 -7.40 7.94
CA ASN A 138 -13.80 -7.34 7.76
C ASN A 138 -13.09 -6.89 9.04
N TYR A 139 -11.93 -7.50 9.26
CA TYR A 139 -11.06 -7.35 10.42
C TYR A 139 -9.60 -7.27 9.97
N TYR A 140 -8.75 -6.67 10.81
CA TYR A 140 -7.33 -6.50 10.52
C TYR A 140 -6.46 -6.64 11.77
N ASN A 141 -5.47 -7.53 11.73
CA ASN A 141 -4.41 -7.65 12.73
C ASN A 141 -3.06 -7.31 12.10
N GLU A 142 -2.20 -6.58 12.82
CA GLU A 142 -0.82 -6.33 12.42
C GLU A 142 0.12 -6.58 13.60
N GLN A 143 1.20 -7.31 13.36
CA GLN A 143 2.24 -7.58 14.36
C GLN A 143 3.63 -7.41 13.72
N ILE A 144 4.54 -6.77 14.46
CA ILE A 144 5.95 -6.69 14.08
C ILE A 144 6.69 -7.89 14.65
N ILE A 145 7.51 -8.53 13.80
CA ILE A 145 8.38 -9.66 14.15
C ILE A 145 9.80 -9.35 13.67
N ILE A 146 10.79 -9.75 14.44
CA ILE A 146 12.20 -9.61 14.08
C ILE A 146 12.81 -11.01 13.99
N PHE A 147 13.31 -11.38 12.81
CA PHE A 147 14.07 -12.61 12.60
C PHE A 147 15.56 -12.33 12.83
N ASN A 148 16.18 -13.08 13.75
CA ASN A 148 17.57 -12.88 14.17
C ASN A 148 18.57 -13.77 13.43
#